data_AF-A0A822Y3G8-F1
#
_entry.id   AF-A0A822Y3G8-F1
#
_cell.length_a   1.000
_cell.length_b   1.000
_cell.length_c   1.000
_cell.angle_alpha   90.00
_cell.angle_beta   90.00
_cell.angle_gamma   90.00
#
_symmetry.space_group_name_H-M   'P 1'
#
loop_
_entity.id
_entity.type
_entity.pdbx_description
1 polymer ?
#
loop_
_entity_poly.entity_id
_entity_poly.type
_entity_poly.pdbx_seq_one_letter_code
_entity_poly.pdbx_strand_id
1 'polypeptide(L)'
;MCVFFVFSTFKASKIKLFIRDQYRWLEGDLANVNRSVTPWLVATWHQPWYNSYQAHYREVECMRVEMEELLYSYGVDIVHAYERSNRVYNYLLDPCGPVHITIGDGGNREKMAIKHADAPSDCPAD
;
A
#
# COMPACT_ATOMS: atom_id res chain seq x y z
N MET A 1 2.92 -20.44 -6.84
CA MET A 1 3.87 -19.31 -6.93
C MET A 1 3.12 -18.09 -6.43
N CYS A 2 3.60 -17.37 -5.42
CA CYS A 2 3.02 -16.06 -5.08
C CYS A 2 3.63 -15.02 -6.04
N VAL A 3 2.80 -14.19 -6.66
CA VAL A 3 3.29 -13.00 -7.35
C VAL A 3 3.66 -11.98 -6.28
N PHE A 4 4.89 -11.48 -6.31
CA PHE A 4 5.36 -10.42 -5.42
C PHE A 4 5.64 -9.17 -6.25
N PHE A 5 4.78 -8.17 -6.12
CA PHE A 5 5.04 -6.84 -6.64
C PHE A 5 6.01 -6.14 -5.69
N VAL A 6 7.03 -5.43 -6.19
CA VAL A 6 7.92 -4.61 -5.35
C VAL A 6 8.01 -3.21 -5.93
N PHE A 7 7.29 -2.26 -5.32
CA PHE A 7 7.33 -0.86 -5.73
C PHE A 7 8.32 -0.07 -4.85
N SER A 8 9.34 0.53 -5.49
CA SER A 8 10.33 1.41 -4.87
C SER A 8 10.18 2.84 -5.40
N THR A 9 10.12 3.82 -4.51
CA THR A 9 9.96 5.25 -4.84
C THR A 9 11.32 5.93 -5.08
N PHE A 10 11.42 6.76 -6.12
CA PHE A 10 12.63 7.54 -6.46
C PHE A 10 12.29 8.98 -6.90
N LYS A 11 13.27 9.88 -6.80
CA LYS A 11 13.13 11.36 -6.74
C LYS A 11 12.34 12.07 -7.87
N ALA A 12 11.78 13.21 -7.46
CA ALA A 12 10.79 14.08 -8.12
C ALA A 12 10.84 14.31 -9.64
N SER A 13 12.00 14.46 -10.28
CA SER A 13 12.08 15.05 -11.63
C SER A 13 11.81 14.09 -12.81
N LYS A 14 11.69 12.78 -12.57
CA LYS A 14 11.32 11.77 -13.59
C LYS A 14 9.92 11.16 -13.40
N ILE A 15 9.17 11.64 -12.41
CA ILE A 15 8.02 10.94 -11.83
C ILE A 15 6.85 10.70 -12.80
N LYS A 16 6.41 11.71 -13.57
CA LYS A 16 5.17 11.59 -14.39
C LYS A 16 5.24 10.53 -15.49
N LEU A 17 6.42 10.23 -16.03
CA LEU A 17 6.58 9.18 -17.04
C LEU A 17 6.65 7.81 -16.36
N PHE A 18 7.44 7.70 -15.29
CA PHE A 18 7.66 6.43 -14.57
C PHE A 18 6.38 5.90 -13.91
N ILE A 19 5.58 6.74 -13.23
CA ILE A 19 4.31 6.30 -12.62
C ILE A 19 3.35 5.75 -13.68
N ARG A 20 3.20 6.44 -14.82
CA ARG A 20 2.28 6.01 -15.88
C ARG A 20 2.72 4.71 -16.54
N ASP A 21 4.01 4.53 -16.77
CA ASP A 21 4.53 3.32 -17.39
C ASP A 21 4.51 2.14 -16.40
N GLN A 22 4.70 2.39 -15.09
CA GLN A 22 4.49 1.43 -14.00
C GLN A 22 3.02 1.03 -13.85
N TYR A 23 2.09 1.98 -13.91
CA TYR A 23 0.64 1.72 -13.86
C TYR A 23 0.19 0.84 -15.03
N ARG A 24 0.62 1.18 -16.26
CA ARG A 24 0.33 0.36 -17.47
C ARG A 24 0.93 -1.04 -17.40
N TRP A 25 2.14 -1.17 -16.84
CA TRP A 25 2.73 -2.48 -16.58
C TRP A 25 1.89 -3.28 -15.58
N LEU A 26 1.43 -2.64 -14.50
CA LEU A 26 0.60 -3.26 -13.47
C LEU A 26 -0.76 -3.72 -14.02
N GLU A 27 -1.44 -2.90 -14.82
CA GLU A 27 -2.67 -3.30 -15.53
C GLU A 27 -2.45 -4.55 -16.38
N GLY A 28 -1.35 -4.59 -17.14
CA GLY A 28 -0.97 -5.73 -17.97
C GLY A 28 -0.61 -6.98 -17.16
N ASP A 29 0.11 -6.83 -16.05
CA ASP A 29 0.50 -7.95 -15.19
C ASP A 29 -0.72 -8.58 -14.49
N LEU A 30 -1.58 -7.75 -13.90
CA LEU A 30 -2.84 -8.17 -13.27
C LEU A 30 -3.78 -8.90 -14.25
N ALA A 31 -3.88 -8.41 -15.49
CA ALA A 31 -4.67 -9.06 -16.55
C ALA A 31 -4.18 -10.49 -16.91
N ASN A 32 -2.92 -10.83 -16.60
CA ASN A 32 -2.36 -12.16 -16.82
C ASN A 32 -2.49 -13.11 -15.60
N VAL A 33 -3.01 -12.65 -14.45
CA VAL A 33 -3.15 -13.47 -13.24
C VAL A 33 -4.33 -14.45 -13.36
N ASN A 34 -4.01 -15.75 -13.47
CA ASN A 34 -5.02 -16.81 -13.42
C ASN A 34 -5.31 -17.24 -11.98
N ARG A 35 -6.39 -16.73 -11.38
CA ARG A 35 -6.78 -17.05 -9.98
C ARG A 35 -7.10 -18.53 -9.73
N SER A 36 -7.37 -19.34 -10.75
CA SER A 36 -7.52 -20.80 -10.59
C SER A 36 -6.18 -21.52 -10.41
N VAL A 37 -5.06 -20.90 -10.80
CA VAL A 37 -3.69 -21.42 -10.67
C VAL A 37 -2.93 -20.74 -9.52
N THR A 38 -3.16 -19.44 -9.34
CA THR A 38 -2.64 -18.62 -8.23
C THR A 38 -3.79 -17.94 -7.50
N PRO A 39 -4.48 -18.64 -6.56
CA PRO A 39 -5.65 -18.10 -5.86
C PRO A 39 -5.36 -16.85 -5.04
N TRP A 40 -4.15 -16.77 -4.48
CA TRP A 40 -3.68 -15.64 -3.68
C TRP A 40 -2.94 -14.61 -4.54
N LEU A 41 -3.38 -13.36 -4.46
CA LEU A 41 -2.75 -12.20 -5.07
C LEU A 41 -2.30 -11.23 -3.97
N VAL A 42 -0.99 -11.03 -3.85
CA VAL A 42 -0.37 -10.26 -2.77
C VAL A 42 0.45 -9.12 -3.37
N ALA A 43 0.18 -7.89 -2.95
CA ALA A 43 0.99 -6.73 -3.34
C ALA A 43 1.93 -6.30 -2.20
N THR A 44 3.09 -5.73 -2.52
CA THR A 44 3.95 -5.10 -1.51
C THR A 44 4.71 -3.90 -2.07
N TRP A 45 4.85 -2.88 -1.24
CA TRP A 45 5.53 -1.63 -1.53
C TRP A 45 6.05 -1.04 -0.23
N HIS A 46 6.90 -0.02 -0.33
CA HIS A 46 7.61 0.48 0.85
C HIS A 46 6.74 1.30 1.81
N GLN A 47 5.95 2.23 1.30
CA GLN A 47 5.25 3.24 2.11
C GLN A 47 3.76 2.86 2.28
N PRO A 48 3.26 2.66 3.52
CA PRO A 48 1.90 2.20 3.76
C PRO A 48 0.83 3.22 3.34
N TRP A 49 -0.30 2.73 2.82
CA TRP A 49 -1.47 3.57 2.52
C TRP A 49 -2.34 3.81 3.76
N TYR A 50 -2.58 2.74 4.52
CA TYR A 50 -3.29 2.75 5.79
C TYR A 50 -2.28 2.57 6.92
N ASN A 51 -2.00 3.67 7.62
CA ASN A 51 -1.02 3.80 8.69
C ASN A 51 -1.62 4.75 9.74
N SER A 52 -1.74 4.31 10.99
CA SER A 52 -2.23 5.16 12.09
C SER A 52 -1.12 5.86 12.87
N TYR A 53 0.15 5.50 12.65
CA TYR A 53 1.27 6.20 13.27
C TYR A 53 1.43 7.62 12.72
N GLN A 54 1.85 8.54 13.59
CA GLN A 54 2.18 9.92 13.21
C GLN A 54 3.32 9.97 12.18
N ALA A 55 4.29 9.04 12.29
CA ALA A 55 5.36 8.90 11.32
C ALA A 55 4.81 8.35 10.00
N HIS A 56 5.05 9.06 8.89
CA HIS A 56 4.58 8.69 7.55
C HIS A 56 3.04 8.59 7.43
N TYR A 57 2.29 9.32 8.27
CA TYR A 57 0.84 9.38 8.19
C TYR A 57 0.39 9.94 6.84
N ARG A 58 -0.36 9.15 6.06
CA ARG A 58 -0.91 9.51 4.73
C ARG A 58 0.11 10.04 3.70
N GLU A 59 1.42 9.83 3.91
CA GLU A 59 2.49 10.43 3.09
C GLU A 59 2.41 10.07 1.60
N VAL A 60 1.89 8.87 1.28
CA VAL A 60 1.74 8.36 -0.09
C VAL A 60 0.28 8.25 -0.54
N GLU A 61 -0.59 9.13 -0.02
CA GLU A 61 -2.01 9.19 -0.42
C GLU A 61 -2.19 9.30 -1.94
N CYS A 62 -1.30 10.01 -2.64
CA CYS A 62 -1.30 10.09 -4.10
C CYS A 62 -1.14 8.73 -4.78
N MET A 63 -0.36 7.79 -4.21
CA MET A 63 -0.23 6.44 -4.76
C MET A 63 -1.50 5.62 -4.52
N ARG A 64 -2.12 5.76 -3.35
CA ARG A 64 -3.41 5.12 -3.04
C ARG A 64 -4.48 5.57 -4.04
N VAL A 65 -4.67 6.88 -4.22
CA VAL A 65 -5.69 7.45 -5.12
C VAL A 65 -5.53 6.96 -6.57
N GLU A 66 -4.30 6.79 -7.06
CA GLU A 66 -4.04 6.34 -8.44
C GLU A 66 -4.11 4.82 -8.63
N MET A 67 -3.90 4.00 -7.59
CA MET A 67 -3.72 2.53 -7.74
C MET A 67 -4.71 1.68 -6.95
N GLU A 68 -5.41 2.20 -5.93
CA GLU A 68 -6.28 1.40 -5.06
C GLU A 68 -7.47 0.80 -5.81
N GLU A 69 -8.13 1.57 -6.68
CA GLU A 69 -9.26 1.08 -7.50
C GLU A 69 -8.83 -0.07 -8.43
N LEU A 70 -7.66 0.04 -9.05
CA LEU A 70 -7.10 -1.02 -9.90
C LEU A 70 -6.85 -2.30 -9.08
N LEU A 71 -6.13 -2.21 -7.95
CA LEU A 71 -5.84 -3.38 -7.10
C LEU A 71 -7.12 -4.00 -6.51
N TYR A 72 -8.11 -3.17 -6.14
CA TYR A 72 -9.41 -3.61 -5.65
C TYR A 72 -10.19 -4.37 -6.73
N SER A 73 -10.23 -3.86 -7.97
CA SER A 73 -10.94 -4.49 -9.09
C SER A 73 -10.41 -5.89 -9.45
N TYR A 74 -9.12 -6.15 -9.23
CA TYR A 74 -8.48 -7.45 -9.41
C TYR A 74 -8.48 -8.33 -8.14
N GLY A 75 -9.07 -7.86 -7.04
CA GLY A 75 -9.27 -8.61 -5.80
C GLY A 75 -7.96 -8.99 -5.09
N VAL A 76 -7.04 -8.04 -4.91
CA VAL A 76 -5.83 -8.25 -4.09
C VAL A 76 -6.23 -8.64 -2.66
N ASP A 77 -5.59 -9.69 -2.12
CA ASP A 77 -5.99 -10.26 -0.83
C ASP A 77 -5.30 -9.56 0.35
N ILE A 78 -4.00 -9.29 0.22
CA ILE A 78 -3.13 -8.78 1.28
C ILE A 78 -2.11 -7.80 0.72
N VAL A 79 -1.90 -6.69 1.45
CA VAL A 79 -0.71 -5.84 1.32
C VAL A 79 0.20 -6.13 2.51
N HIS A 80 1.38 -6.69 2.24
CA HIS A 80 2.28 -7.21 3.26
C HIS A 80 3.10 -6.14 3.96
N ALA A 81 3.01 -6.12 5.29
CA ALA A 81 3.96 -5.42 6.13
C ALA A 81 3.73 -5.78 7.64
N TYR A 82 3.34 -4.88 8.58
CA TYR A 82 3.00 -5.19 10.00
C TYR A 82 1.62 -4.70 10.55
N GLU A 83 1.40 -3.40 10.84
CA GLU A 83 0.14 -2.83 11.40
C GLU A 83 -1.05 -3.29 10.57
N ARG A 84 -1.93 -4.10 11.18
CA ARG A 84 -2.94 -4.84 10.44
C ARG A 84 -4.28 -4.12 10.47
N SER A 85 -4.67 -3.54 9.34
CA SER A 85 -6.01 -3.01 9.14
C SER A 85 -7.06 -4.13 9.15
N ASN A 86 -8.32 -3.76 9.36
CA ASN A 86 -9.42 -4.57 8.85
C ASN A 86 -9.43 -4.52 7.31
N ARG A 87 -10.23 -5.37 6.66
CA ARG A 87 -10.48 -5.21 5.22
C ARG A 87 -11.07 -3.83 4.94
N VAL A 88 -10.45 -3.08 4.04
CA VAL A 88 -10.73 -1.66 3.82
C VAL A 88 -10.59 -1.33 2.33
N TYR A 89 -11.43 -0.41 1.85
CA TYR A 89 -11.31 0.22 0.54
C TYR A 89 -11.71 1.70 0.67
N ASN A 90 -10.85 2.61 0.20
CA ASN A 90 -11.05 4.05 0.28
C ASN A 90 -11.49 4.55 1.68
N TYR A 91 -10.78 4.12 2.73
CA TYR A 91 -11.07 4.37 4.16
C TYR A 91 -12.41 3.83 4.71
N LEU A 92 -13.18 3.07 3.92
CA LEU A 92 -14.40 2.40 4.36
C LEU A 92 -14.13 0.92 4.63
N LEU A 93 -14.74 0.38 5.69
CA LEU A 93 -14.69 -1.06 5.97
C LEU A 93 -15.47 -1.82 4.89
N ASP A 94 -14.76 -2.69 4.16
CA ASP A 94 -15.31 -3.42 3.02
C ASP A 94 -14.97 -4.91 3.14
N PRO A 95 -15.94 -5.85 3.19
CA PRO A 95 -15.68 -7.29 3.25
C PRO A 95 -14.86 -7.87 2.08
N CYS A 96 -14.84 -7.19 0.93
CA CYS A 96 -14.08 -7.54 -0.26
C CYS A 96 -12.72 -6.81 -0.33
N GLY A 97 -12.52 -5.76 0.48
CA GLY A 97 -11.28 -4.98 0.48
C GLY A 97 -10.04 -5.80 0.89
N PRO A 98 -8.84 -5.44 0.41
CA PRO A 98 -7.58 -6.04 0.86
C PRO A 98 -7.37 -5.86 2.38
N VAL A 99 -6.65 -6.79 2.99
CA VAL A 99 -6.07 -6.57 4.33
C VAL A 99 -4.74 -5.85 4.16
N HIS A 100 -4.62 -4.64 4.70
CA HIS A 100 -3.34 -3.96 4.78
C HIS A 100 -2.63 -4.35 6.07
N ILE A 101 -1.33 -4.55 5.94
CA ILE A 101 -0.39 -4.94 6.97
C ILE A 101 0.74 -3.89 6.73
N THR A 102 1.14 -3.07 7.72
CA THR A 102 1.92 -1.79 7.55
C THR A 102 3.24 -1.72 8.39
N ILE A 103 4.44 -1.63 7.79
CA ILE A 103 5.72 -2.07 8.44
C ILE A 103 6.82 -1.03 8.44
N GLY A 104 7.84 -1.41 9.20
CA GLY A 104 9.21 -0.97 9.07
C GLY A 104 10.10 -1.51 10.21
N ASP A 105 9.56 -2.36 11.08
CA ASP A 105 10.09 -2.66 12.42
C ASP A 105 11.21 -3.71 12.44
N GLY A 106 11.83 -4.00 11.30
CA GLY A 106 12.93 -4.96 11.14
C GLY A 106 14.25 -4.62 11.85
N GLY A 107 14.24 -3.79 12.91
CA GLY A 107 15.40 -3.51 13.75
C GLY A 107 16.43 -2.54 13.14
N ASN A 108 15.99 -1.62 12.27
CA ASN A 108 16.87 -0.60 11.71
C ASN A 108 17.32 0.42 12.78
N ARG A 109 18.34 1.25 12.48
CA ARG A 109 18.98 2.17 13.44
C ARG A 109 18.17 3.44 13.79
N GLU A 110 17.05 3.66 13.12
CA GLU A 110 16.20 4.83 13.31
C GLU A 110 15.29 4.65 14.53
N LYS A 111 14.51 5.68 14.87
CA LYS A 111 13.62 5.60 16.05
C LYS A 111 12.38 4.80 15.70
N MET A 112 11.92 3.97 16.64
CA MET A 112 10.64 3.28 16.55
C MET A 112 9.48 4.30 16.47
N ALA A 113 8.49 4.04 15.61
CA ALA A 113 7.24 4.78 15.60
C ALA A 113 6.41 4.38 16.84
N ILE A 114 6.07 5.36 17.68
CA ILE A 114 5.35 5.16 18.96
C ILE A 114 4.12 6.06 19.05
N LYS A 115 4.18 7.27 18.48
CA LYS A 115 3.06 8.22 18.43
C LYS A 115 2.09 7.84 17.32
N HIS A 116 0.81 7.90 17.64
CA HIS A 116 -0.29 7.68 16.70
C HIS A 116 -0.92 9.04 16.33
N ALA A 117 -1.43 9.19 15.11
CA ALA A 117 -1.95 10.46 14.60
C ALA A 117 -3.28 10.88 15.25
N ASP A 118 -4.01 9.93 15.84
CA ASP A 118 -5.24 10.13 16.62
C ASP A 118 -4.98 10.52 18.09
N ALA A 119 -3.72 10.44 18.55
CA ALA A 119 -3.38 10.85 19.91
C ALA A 119 -3.55 12.38 20.09
N PRO A 120 -3.95 12.85 21.29
CA PRO A 120 -4.19 14.27 21.53
C PRO A 120 -2.98 15.13 21.16
N SER A 121 -3.19 16.15 20.31
CA SER A 121 -2.18 17.06 19.74
C SER A 121 -1.11 16.45 18.82
N ASP A 122 -1.22 15.16 18.45
CA ASP A 122 -0.25 14.48 17.56
C ASP A 122 -0.72 14.35 16.11
N CYS A 123 -1.91 14.84 15.75
CA CYS A 123 -2.38 14.90 14.37
C CYS A 123 -1.44 15.78 13.51
N PRO A 124 -0.81 15.25 12.43
CA PRO A 124 0.01 16.03 11.52
C PRO A 124 -0.77 17.15 10.83
N ALA A 125 -0.08 18.24 10.50
CA ALA A 125 -0.62 19.26 9.59
C ALA A 125 -0.55 18.77 8.13
N ASP A 126 -1.56 19.15 7.33
CA ASP A 126 -1.64 18.90 5.88
C ASP A 126 -0.59 19.70 5.07
#